data_AF-A0A327YGE9-F1
#
_entry.id   AF-A0A327YGE9-F1
#
_cell.length_a   1.000
_cell.length_b   1.000
_cell.length_c   1.000
_cell.angle_alpha   90.00
_cell.angle_beta   90.00
_cell.angle_gamma   90.00
#
_symmetry.space_group_name_H-M   'P 1'
#
loop_
_entity.id
_entity.type
_entity.pdbx_description
1 polymer ?
#
loop_
_entity_poly.entity_id
_entity_poly.type
_entity_poly.pdbx_seq_one_letter_code
_entity_poly.pdbx_strand_id
1 'polypeptide(L)' 'MHSSFEKEGWDTYWTLTVWKNKDCMKAFRNKGSHLKAMKISRNMADELEYINWEADHIPAWSECKERLHKNFGRNL' A
#
# COMPACT_ATOMS: atom_id res chain seq x y z
N MET A 1 7.87 -1.75 12.90
CA MET A 1 6.95 -1.52 11.78
C MET A 1 6.99 -0.04 11.50
N HIS A 2 7.18 0.36 10.25
CA HIS A 2 7.00 1.74 9.83
C HIS A 2 5.71 1.82 9.02
N SER A 3 4.97 2.91 9.18
CA SER A 3 3.79 3.19 8.38
C SER A 3 3.69 4.68 8.13
N SER A 4 3.27 5.03 6.93
CA SER A 4 3.01 6.40 6.52
C SER A 4 1.76 6.43 5.64
N PHE A 5 1.12 7.60 5.56
CA PHE A 5 0.03 7.83 4.62
C PHE A 5 0.20 9.20 3.97
N GLU A 6 -0.27 9.32 2.73
CA GLU A 6 -0.38 10.59 2.04
C GLU A 6 -1.78 10.74 1.47
N LYS A 7 -2.24 11.97 1.37
CA LYS A 7 -3.45 12.33 0.63
C LYS A 7 -3.04 13.12 -0.60
N GLU A 8 -3.58 12.76 -1.74
CA GLU A 8 -3.38 13.45 -3.00
C GLU A 8 -4.74 13.95 -3.50
N GLY A 9 -4.84 15.26 -3.74
CA GLY A 9 -6.13 15.86 -4.05
C GLY A 9 -7.15 15.67 -2.91
N TRP A 10 -8.40 15.39 -3.25
CA TRP A 10 -9.49 15.26 -2.29
C TRP A 10 -9.94 13.80 -2.07
N ASP A 11 -9.72 12.94 -3.06
CA ASP A 11 -10.25 11.58 -3.21
C ASP A 11 -9.19 10.47 -3.21
N THR A 12 -7.91 10.80 -3.42
CA THR A 12 -6.85 9.80 -3.53
C THR A 12 -6.07 9.66 -2.22
N TYR A 13 -6.01 8.44 -1.70
CA TYR A 13 -5.34 8.12 -0.43
C TYR A 13 -4.28 7.04 -0.63
N TRP A 14 -3.07 7.34 -0.18
CA TRP A 14 -1.91 6.48 -0.30
C TRP A 14 -1.55 5.90 1.07
N THR A 15 -1.19 4.61 1.12
CA THR A 15 -0.71 3.97 2.35
C THR A 15 0.59 3.22 2.09
N LEU A 16 1.56 3.40 2.99
CA LEU A 16 2.85 2.73 2.97
C LEU A 16 3.02 2.00 4.29
N THR A 17 3.33 0.70 4.24
CA THR A 17 3.69 -0.09 5.42
C THR A 17 4.96 -0.88 5.16
N VAL A 18 5.91 -0.79 6.08
CA VAL A 18 7.20 -1.50 6.03
C VAL A 18 7.32 -2.39 7.24
N TRP A 19 7.70 -3.64 6.97
CA TRP A 19 7.72 -4.73 7.93
C TRP A 19 9.14 -5.24 8.10
N LYS A 20 9.48 -5.71 9.31
CA LYS A 20 10.78 -6.33 9.58
C LYS A 20 11.01 -7.57 8.71
N ASN A 21 9.93 -8.28 8.40
CA ASN A 21 9.92 -9.46 7.54
C ASN A 21 8.50 -9.76 7.05
N LYS A 22 8.41 -10.70 6.12
CA LYS A 22 7.18 -11.18 5.49
C LYS A 22 6.16 -11.76 6.48
N ASP A 23 6.60 -12.37 7.57
CA ASP A 23 5.69 -12.98 8.55
C ASP A 23 4.97 -11.92 9.38
N CYS A 24 5.67 -10.84 9.78
CA CYS A 24 5.03 -9.68 10.41
C CYS A 24 3.98 -9.05 9.50
N MET A 25 4.28 -8.89 8.20
CA MET A 25 3.32 -8.39 7.21
C MET A 25 2.09 -9.29 7.12
N LYS A 26 2.27 -10.61 6.98
CA LYS A 26 1.16 -11.58 6.90
C LYS A 26 0.29 -11.57 8.15
N ALA A 27 0.91 -11.46 9.33
CA ALA A 27 0.19 -11.43 10.60
C ALA A 27 -0.77 -10.24 10.69
N PHE A 28 -0.35 -9.06 10.22
CA PHE A 28 -1.20 -7.88 10.11
C PHE A 28 -2.24 -8.00 9.00
N ARG A 29 -1.80 -8.36 7.78
CA ARG A 29 -2.66 -8.41 6.59
C ARG A 29 -3.83 -9.38 6.74
N ASN A 30 -3.58 -10.54 7.35
CA ASN A 30 -4.55 -11.65 7.38
C ASN A 30 -5.46 -11.63 8.62
N LYS A 31 -5.39 -10.61 9.49
CA LYS A 31 -6.13 -10.59 10.76
C LYS A 31 -6.68 -9.20 11.09
N GLY A 32 -7.63 -9.17 12.02
CA GLY A 32 -8.12 -7.94 12.65
C GLY A 32 -8.78 -6.96 11.68
N SER A 33 -8.62 -5.67 11.99
CA SER A 33 -9.31 -4.58 11.30
C SER A 33 -8.84 -4.39 9.85
N HIS A 34 -7.57 -4.65 9.54
CA HIS A 34 -7.07 -4.53 8.17
C HIS A 34 -7.76 -5.52 7.22
N LEU A 35 -7.84 -6.80 7.59
CA LEU A 35 -8.56 -7.80 6.78
C LEU A 35 -10.03 -7.42 6.59
N LYS A 36 -10.69 -6.90 7.63
CA LYS A 36 -12.10 -6.44 7.52
C LYS A 36 -12.24 -5.26 6.57
N ALA A 37 -11.34 -4.28 6.64
CA ALA A 37 -11.32 -3.13 5.75
C ALA A 37 -11.13 -3.59 4.29
N MET A 38 -10.11 -4.39 4.00
CA MET A 38 -9.80 -4.86 2.64
C MET A 38 -10.95 -5.63 1.97
N LYS A 39 -11.82 -6.28 2.75
CA LYS A 39 -13.01 -6.96 2.23
C LYS A 39 -14.05 -6.00 1.65
N ILE A 40 -14.13 -4.77 2.16
CA ILE A 40 -15.11 -3.77 1.72
C ILE A 40 -14.48 -2.67 0.86
N SER A 41 -13.16 -2.50 0.87
CA SER A 41 -12.45 -1.42 0.18
C SER A 41 -12.79 -1.30 -1.30
N ARG A 42 -12.97 -2.43 -2.00
CA ARG A 42 -13.33 -2.45 -3.43
C ARG A 42 -14.73 -1.89 -3.72
N ASN A 43 -15.59 -1.79 -2.72
CA ASN A 43 -16.91 -1.17 -2.87
C ASN A 43 -16.89 0.33 -2.54
N MET A 44 -15.77 0.84 -2.04
CA MET A 44 -15.64 2.23 -1.58
C MET A 44 -14.78 3.09 -2.50
N ALA A 45 -13.92 2.49 -3.32
CA ALA A 45 -12.97 3.19 -4.17
C ALA A 45 -13.16 2.79 -5.64
N ASP A 46 -13.08 3.78 -6.53
CA ASP A 46 -13.08 3.55 -7.98
C ASP A 46 -11.83 2.78 -8.42
N GLU A 47 -10.69 3.02 -7.75
CA GLU A 47 -9.44 2.29 -7.94
C GLU A 47 -8.88 1.81 -6.59
N LEU A 48 -8.45 0.54 -6.54
CA LEU A 48 -7.77 -0.04 -5.37
C LEU A 48 -6.59 -0.90 -5.82
N GLU A 49 -5.42 -0.29 -5.78
CA GLU A 49 -4.18 -0.89 -6.27
C GLU A 49 -3.13 -0.95 -5.17
N TYR A 50 -2.32 -2.01 -5.20
CA TYR A 50 -1.21 -2.16 -4.27
C TYR A 50 -0.14 -3.07 -4.88
N ILE A 51 1.10 -2.83 -4.49
CA ILE A 51 2.26 -3.69 -4.76
C ILE A 51 2.99 -3.97 -3.45
N ASN A 52 3.80 -5.03 -3.44
CA ASN A 52 4.71 -5.33 -2.35
C ASN A 52 6.03 -5.86 -2.92
N TRP A 53 7.14 -5.46 -2.32
CA TRP A 53 8.48 -5.94 -2.67
C TRP A 53 9.36 -5.97 -1.42
N GLU A 54 10.47 -6.70 -1.48
CA GLU A 54 11.50 -6.69 -0.43
C GLU A 54 12.42 -5.49 -0.64
N ALA A 55 12.79 -4.81 0.45
CA ALA A 55 13.66 -3.64 0.43
C ALA A 55 14.54 -3.59 1.68
N ASP A 56 15.77 -3.08 1.51
CA ASP A 56 16.77 -3.02 2.59
C ASP A 56 16.65 -1.73 3.43
N HIS A 57 15.76 -0.82 3.03
CA HIS A 57 15.51 0.46 3.67
C HIS A 57 14.03 0.86 3.50
N ILE A 58 13.62 1.93 4.18
CA ILE A 58 12.28 2.51 4.00
C ILE A 58 12.30 3.32 2.70
N PRO A 59 11.53 2.93 1.66
CA PRO A 59 11.52 3.63 0.38
C PRO A 59 10.86 5.00 0.50
N ALA A 60 11.23 5.91 -0.39
CA ALA A 60 10.56 7.21 -0.52
C ALA A 60 9.21 7.05 -1.24
N TRP A 61 8.29 8.00 -1.02
CA TRP A 61 6.98 7.98 -1.65
C TRP A 61 7.03 8.08 -3.18
N SER A 62 7.95 8.87 -3.74
CA SER A 62 8.14 8.99 -5.18
C SER A 62 8.45 7.64 -5.82
N GLU A 63 9.38 6.88 -5.25
CA GLU A 63 9.72 5.53 -5.69
C GLU A 63 8.51 4.58 -5.59
N CYS A 64 7.77 4.64 -4.46
CA CYS A 64 6.60 3.79 -4.25
C CYS A 64 5.53 4.02 -5.32
N LYS A 65 5.20 5.29 -5.59
CA LYS A 65 4.21 5.68 -6.60
C LYS A 65 4.68 5.28 -8.00
N GLU A 66 5.92 5.58 -8.37
CA GLU A 66 6.49 5.20 -9.67
C GLU A 66 6.39 3.68 -9.91
N ARG A 67 6.79 2.87 -8.93
CA ARG A 67 6.69 1.41 -9.03
C ARG A 67 5.25 0.93 -9.18
N LEU A 68 4.30 1.52 -8.44
CA LEU A 68 2.88 1.16 -8.54
C LEU A 68 2.38 1.48 -9.95
N HIS A 69 2.56 2.71 -10.41
CA HIS A 69 2.08 3.14 -11.72
C HIS A 69 2.68 2.28 -12.84
N LYS A 70 3.98 1.99 -12.79
CA LYS A 70 4.65 1.09 -13.74
C LYS A 70 4.08 -0.33 -13.70
N ASN A 71 3.78 -0.88 -12.52
CA ASN A 71 3.19 -2.22 -12.38
C ASN A 71 1.81 -2.33 -13.04
N PHE A 72 1.05 -1.23 -13.06
CA PHE A 72 -0.27 -1.16 -13.70
C PHE A 72 -0.23 -0.51 -15.09
N GLY A 73 0.95 -0.39 -15.71
CA GLY A 73 1.10 0.09 -17.09
C GLY A 73 0.83 1.59 -17.30
N ARG A 74 0.82 2.38 -16.23
CA ARG A 74 0.72 3.84 -16.29
C ARG A 74 2.14 4.42 -16.42
N ASN A 75 2.37 5.23 -17.45
CA ASN A 75 3.60 6.03 -17.57
C ASN A 75 3.37 7.34 -16.81
N LEU A 76 4.20 7.59 -15.79
CA LEU A 76 4.28 8.90 -15.12
C LEU A 76 5.15 9.86 -15.93
#